data_AF-A0A1G2BP69-F1
#
_entry.id   AF-A0A1G2BP69-F1
#
_cell.length_a   1.000
_cell.length_b   1.000
_cell.length_c   1.000
_cell.angle_alpha   90.00
_cell.angle_beta   90.00
_cell.angle_gamma   90.00
#
_symmetry.space_group_name_H-M   'P 1'
#
loop_
_entity.id
_entity.type
_entity.pdbx_description
1 polymer ?
#
loop_
_entity_poly.entity_id
_entity_poly.type
_entity_poly.pdbx_seq_one_letter_code
_entity_poly.pdbx_strand_id
1 'polypeptide(L)'
;MSKFKIQMPNQIQNTKSKKYFVIKPFDIHLSFVIWILAFLFVWPASAQTDLSSGYTLRSPGNDLEISVAPNAINRSLYVDLQEASSWPAIPVDKVLISKVYYYAFLPAAENRLDSPLALTASYPQDEERFKEIFVFDEPTGTWRHLTGGIDTTINKLSAQTARASSFVAMMADKLDRGEYLKQDINSPSILVADAGSGAILLERGSNIKRPIASLTKLMTVAVFLDNNPGWSKKIAMQKSDDTIPAKIYVKVGDKISTRDLFFATLAPSANNAAKALARSTGLASRTFVAEMNKKAKALGMVNTRFVEPTGLSAGNVSTAEDYLKLAQDLLKNNLVRQATTIKKYQLTLTRGKKTIKLALTNSNKILDSPFTITGSKTGYTTEAGRCLMIRAKNKDNREVIVITLGATAPGKQWTDMNALLAAALTDSAGYKLANE
;
A
#
# COMPACT_ATOMS: atom_id res chain seq x y z
N MET A 1 -9.12 -61.75 -17.44
CA MET A 1 -9.71 -62.60 -16.38
C MET A 1 -10.08 -61.73 -15.19
N SER A 2 -11.22 -62.05 -14.58
CA SER A 2 -11.64 -61.78 -13.18
C SER A 2 -11.77 -60.34 -12.64
N LYS A 3 -12.98 -60.09 -12.15
CA LYS A 3 -13.56 -58.96 -11.42
C LYS A 3 -12.89 -58.69 -10.07
N PHE A 4 -12.98 -57.44 -9.56
CA PHE A 4 -13.37 -57.14 -8.18
C PHE A 4 -14.22 -55.85 -8.12
N LYS A 5 -15.16 -55.83 -7.17
CA LYS A 5 -16.24 -54.85 -6.96
C LYS A 5 -16.19 -54.44 -5.48
N ILE A 6 -16.10 -53.16 -5.12
CA ILE A 6 -16.45 -52.62 -3.78
C ILE A 6 -17.09 -51.23 -3.94
N GLN A 7 -18.00 -50.90 -3.02
CA GLN A 7 -19.10 -49.93 -3.03
C GLN A 7 -18.85 -48.71 -2.11
N MET A 8 -19.65 -47.63 -2.29
CA MET A 8 -19.99 -46.49 -1.37
C MET A 8 -19.32 -45.12 -1.66
N PRO A 9 -19.83 -43.99 -1.14
CA PRO A 9 -21.05 -43.26 -1.52
C PRO A 9 -20.73 -41.82 -2.00
N ASN A 10 -21.53 -41.29 -2.95
CA ASN A 10 -21.55 -39.87 -3.35
C ASN A 10 -20.20 -39.13 -3.47
N GLN A 11 -19.25 -39.64 -4.23
CA GLN A 11 -18.21 -38.81 -4.84
C GLN A 11 -17.82 -39.38 -6.19
N ILE A 12 -17.93 -38.58 -7.25
CA ILE A 12 -17.37 -38.93 -8.55
C ILE A 12 -16.12 -38.07 -8.76
N GLN A 13 -14.96 -38.66 -8.45
CA GLN A 13 -13.69 -38.21 -9.03
C GLN A 13 -13.69 -38.59 -10.51
N ASN A 14 -13.53 -37.63 -11.43
CA ASN A 14 -12.93 -37.96 -12.72
C ASN A 14 -12.26 -36.78 -13.41
N THR A 15 -11.08 -37.07 -13.96
CA THR A 15 -10.10 -36.19 -14.58
C THR A 15 -10.45 -35.96 -16.05
N LYS A 16 -10.31 -34.70 -16.51
CA LYS A 16 -10.43 -34.26 -17.92
C LYS A 16 -11.80 -34.49 -18.61
N SER A 17 -12.80 -33.68 -18.27
CA SER A 17 -13.88 -33.32 -19.20
C SER A 17 -14.53 -32.00 -18.77
N LYS A 18 -14.69 -31.05 -19.69
CA LYS A 18 -15.56 -29.87 -19.47
C LYS A 18 -16.98 -30.40 -19.23
N LYS A 19 -17.62 -30.06 -18.11
CA LYS A 19 -18.99 -30.47 -17.77
C LYS A 19 -19.87 -29.26 -17.58
N TYR A 20 -21.06 -29.32 -18.16
CA TYR A 20 -22.04 -28.24 -18.21
C TYR A 20 -23.34 -28.70 -17.56
N PHE A 21 -23.99 -27.84 -16.80
CA PHE A 21 -25.22 -28.13 -16.05
C PHE A 21 -26.32 -27.13 -16.43
N VAL A 22 -27.53 -27.62 -16.67
CA VAL A 22 -28.74 -26.81 -16.92
C VAL A 22 -29.73 -27.10 -15.80
N ILE A 23 -30.23 -26.06 -15.15
CA ILE A 23 -31.20 -26.15 -14.03
C ILE A 23 -32.53 -25.57 -14.54
N LYS A 24 -33.71 -26.05 -14.09
CA LYS A 24 -35.03 -25.45 -14.37
C LYS A 24 -35.89 -25.42 -13.10
N PRO A 25 -36.74 -24.39 -12.94
CA PRO A 25 -38.08 -24.62 -12.40
C PRO A 25 -39.18 -24.22 -13.41
N PHE A 26 -40.31 -24.91 -13.24
CA PHE A 26 -41.67 -24.83 -13.81
C PHE A 26 -41.99 -23.88 -14.98
N ASP A 27 -42.82 -24.41 -15.90
CA ASP A 27 -43.36 -23.80 -17.12
C ASP A 27 -43.78 -22.33 -16.99
N ILE A 28 -43.37 -21.51 -17.98
CA ILE A 28 -44.18 -20.47 -18.66
C ILE A 28 -43.48 -20.07 -19.97
N HIS A 29 -44.32 -19.74 -20.95
CA HIS A 29 -44.08 -19.52 -22.37
C HIS A 29 -43.26 -18.25 -22.76
N LEU A 30 -42.56 -18.44 -23.88
CA LEU A 30 -42.24 -17.51 -24.99
C LEU A 30 -41.22 -16.36 -24.83
N SER A 31 -40.17 -16.54 -25.65
CA SER A 31 -39.48 -15.56 -26.53
C SER A 31 -38.76 -14.36 -25.91
N PHE A 32 -37.43 -14.35 -26.04
CA PHE A 32 -36.75 -13.38 -26.92
C PHE A 32 -35.33 -13.88 -27.25
N VAL A 33 -34.98 -13.78 -28.54
CA VAL A 33 -33.71 -14.20 -29.13
C VAL A 33 -32.82 -12.96 -29.30
N ILE A 34 -31.51 -13.23 -29.30
CA ILE A 34 -30.40 -12.57 -30.01
C ILE A 34 -29.34 -12.03 -29.03
N TRP A 35 -28.13 -12.58 -29.22
CA TRP A 35 -26.78 -12.27 -28.69
C TRP A 35 -26.18 -13.39 -27.82
N ILE A 36 -25.64 -14.42 -28.48
CA ILE A 36 -24.34 -15.11 -28.24
C ILE A 36 -24.22 -16.16 -29.35
N LEU A 37 -23.52 -15.82 -30.45
CA LEU A 37 -23.34 -16.68 -31.63
C LEU A 37 -21.88 -17.15 -31.80
N ALA A 38 -21.20 -17.44 -30.69
CA ALA A 38 -19.86 -18.05 -30.71
C ALA A 38 -19.67 -19.21 -29.71
N PHE A 39 -20.72 -19.71 -29.06
CA PHE A 39 -20.61 -20.71 -27.99
C PHE A 39 -21.45 -21.99 -28.17
N LEU A 40 -22.09 -22.16 -29.32
CA LEU A 40 -22.95 -23.32 -29.58
C LEU A 40 -22.38 -24.13 -30.74
N PHE A 41 -21.35 -24.94 -30.51
CA PHE A 41 -21.24 -26.22 -31.23
C PHE A 41 -20.39 -27.20 -30.41
N VAL A 42 -21.01 -28.37 -30.16
CA VAL A 42 -20.51 -29.57 -29.48
C VAL A 42 -20.59 -29.56 -27.94
N TRP A 43 -21.74 -29.98 -27.38
CA TRP A 43 -21.85 -30.34 -25.96
C TRP A 43 -22.36 -31.77 -25.73
N PRO A 44 -21.63 -32.62 -25.00
CA PRO A 44 -22.15 -33.90 -24.52
C PRO A 44 -23.05 -33.70 -23.30
N ALA A 45 -23.90 -34.69 -23.04
CA ALA A 45 -25.00 -34.71 -22.07
C ALA A 45 -24.71 -33.99 -20.72
N SER A 46 -25.55 -33.02 -20.39
CA SER A 46 -25.57 -32.29 -19.12
C SER A 46 -26.04 -33.18 -17.98
N ALA A 47 -25.34 -33.16 -16.85
CA ALA A 47 -25.93 -33.58 -15.58
C ALA A 47 -26.83 -32.44 -15.05
N GLN A 48 -27.96 -32.76 -14.46
CA GLN A 48 -28.90 -31.80 -13.88
C GLN A 48 -28.98 -32.09 -12.38
N THR A 49 -28.77 -31.07 -11.55
CA THR A 49 -28.74 -31.21 -10.08
C THR A 49 -29.65 -30.18 -9.43
N ASP A 50 -30.43 -30.61 -8.43
CA ASP A 50 -31.24 -29.74 -7.59
C ASP A 50 -30.37 -29.09 -6.49
N LEU A 51 -30.54 -27.78 -6.27
CA LEU A 51 -29.82 -27.00 -5.26
C LEU A 51 -30.56 -26.92 -3.92
N SER A 52 -31.70 -27.62 -3.77
CA SER A 52 -32.50 -27.67 -2.53
C SER A 52 -31.72 -28.14 -1.30
N SER A 53 -30.66 -28.93 -1.50
CA SER A 53 -29.71 -29.37 -0.46
C SER A 53 -28.42 -28.55 -0.38
N GLY A 54 -28.29 -27.49 -1.18
CA GLY A 54 -27.01 -26.81 -1.43
C GLY A 54 -26.12 -27.62 -2.38
N TYR A 55 -25.04 -27.01 -2.86
CA TYR A 55 -24.17 -27.63 -3.85
C TYR A 55 -22.73 -27.12 -3.75
N THR A 56 -21.75 -28.01 -3.89
CA THR A 56 -20.33 -27.66 -3.87
C THR A 56 -19.68 -28.03 -5.19
N LEU A 57 -19.19 -27.02 -5.89
CA LEU A 57 -18.30 -27.17 -7.04
C LEU A 57 -16.89 -27.40 -6.54
N ARG A 58 -16.15 -28.31 -7.18
CA ARG A 58 -14.75 -28.59 -6.87
C ARG A 58 -13.91 -28.39 -8.11
N SER A 59 -12.77 -27.73 -7.99
CA SER A 59 -11.79 -27.63 -9.06
C SER A 59 -11.26 -29.03 -9.44
N PRO A 60 -10.70 -29.19 -10.66
CA PRO A 60 -10.08 -30.45 -11.06
C PRO A 60 -8.96 -30.94 -10.13
N GLY A 61 -8.25 -30.01 -9.49
CA GLY A 61 -7.21 -30.31 -8.50
C GLY A 61 -7.72 -30.53 -7.07
N ASN A 62 -9.03 -30.35 -6.82
CA ASN A 62 -9.66 -30.37 -5.50
C ASN A 62 -9.00 -29.41 -4.49
N ASP A 63 -8.40 -28.33 -4.99
CA ASP A 63 -7.72 -27.25 -4.28
C ASP A 63 -8.60 -25.99 -4.15
N LEU A 64 -9.75 -25.95 -4.83
CA LEU A 64 -10.76 -24.91 -4.69
C LEU A 64 -12.16 -25.54 -4.65
N GLU A 65 -12.95 -25.11 -3.68
CA GLU A 65 -14.35 -25.47 -3.49
C GLU A 65 -15.20 -24.19 -3.52
N ILE A 66 -16.29 -24.19 -4.30
CA ILE A 66 -17.29 -23.11 -4.32
C ILE A 66 -18.62 -23.72 -3.87
N SER A 67 -19.06 -23.35 -2.67
CA SER A 67 -20.28 -23.84 -2.06
C SER A 67 -21.41 -22.82 -2.20
N VAL A 68 -22.53 -23.30 -2.72
CA VAL A 68 -23.81 -22.62 -2.84
C VAL A 68 -24.69 -23.12 -1.71
N ALA A 69 -25.16 -22.22 -0.86
CA ALA A 69 -26.07 -22.58 0.22
C ALA A 69 -27.43 -23.06 -0.33
N PRO A 70 -28.16 -23.92 0.40
CA PRO A 70 -29.51 -24.34 0.03
C PRO A 70 -30.40 -23.13 -0.26
N ASN A 71 -31.13 -23.16 -1.37
CA ASN A 71 -32.06 -22.10 -1.80
C ASN A 71 -31.43 -20.70 -2.00
N ALA A 72 -30.09 -20.59 -2.02
CA ALA A 72 -29.39 -19.31 -2.23
C ALA A 72 -29.57 -18.75 -3.65
N ILE A 73 -29.90 -19.63 -4.60
CA ILE A 73 -30.13 -19.30 -6.01
C ILE A 73 -31.48 -19.91 -6.39
N ASN A 74 -32.44 -19.05 -6.72
CA ASN A 74 -33.83 -19.40 -7.06
C ASN A 74 -34.09 -19.40 -8.59
N ARG A 75 -33.03 -19.42 -9.39
CA ARG A 75 -33.10 -19.37 -10.85
C ARG A 75 -32.17 -20.36 -11.52
N SER A 76 -32.50 -20.70 -12.75
CA SER A 76 -31.66 -21.51 -13.63
C SER A 76 -30.35 -20.82 -13.95
N LEU A 77 -29.23 -21.46 -13.64
CA LEU A 77 -27.90 -20.97 -14.01
C LEU A 77 -27.05 -22.08 -14.65
N TYR A 78 -26.28 -21.68 -15.65
CA TYR A 78 -25.11 -22.37 -16.16
C TYR A 78 -23.95 -22.12 -15.24
N VAL A 79 -23.27 -23.20 -14.85
CA VAL A 79 -22.12 -23.12 -13.96
C VAL A 79 -20.91 -23.71 -14.65
N ASP A 80 -19.81 -22.95 -14.66
CA ASP A 80 -18.51 -23.39 -15.14
C ASP A 80 -17.44 -23.08 -14.09
N LEU A 81 -16.47 -23.99 -13.95
CA LEU A 81 -15.29 -23.84 -13.11
C LEU A 81 -14.13 -24.52 -13.81
N GLN A 82 -13.18 -23.73 -14.29
CA GLN A 82 -12.04 -24.21 -15.07
C GLN A 82 -10.74 -23.58 -14.61
N GLU A 83 -9.65 -24.34 -14.74
CA GLU A 83 -8.29 -23.82 -14.58
C GLU A 83 -7.99 -22.87 -15.74
N ALA A 84 -7.53 -21.66 -15.43
CA ALA A 84 -7.25 -20.63 -16.42
C ALA A 84 -5.89 -20.87 -17.09
N SER A 85 -5.85 -20.87 -18.43
CA SER A 85 -4.60 -20.95 -19.20
C SER A 85 -3.85 -19.62 -19.31
N SER A 86 -4.55 -18.52 -19.03
CA SER A 86 -4.03 -17.16 -18.95
C SER A 86 -4.87 -16.36 -17.95
N TRP A 87 -4.26 -15.39 -17.29
CA TRP A 87 -4.92 -14.56 -16.28
C TRP A 87 -4.33 -13.16 -16.22
N PRO A 88 -5.04 -12.19 -15.62
CA PRO A 88 -4.55 -10.82 -15.44
C PRO A 88 -3.28 -10.75 -14.59
N ALA A 89 -2.46 -9.72 -14.80
CA ALA A 89 -1.22 -9.54 -14.05
C ALA A 89 -1.46 -9.58 -12.51
N ILE A 90 -0.67 -10.39 -11.83
CA ILE A 90 -0.72 -10.54 -10.36
C ILE A 90 -0.16 -9.26 -9.71
N PRO A 91 -0.68 -8.81 -8.55
CA PRO A 91 -0.11 -7.68 -7.82
C PRO A 91 1.38 -7.90 -7.54
N VAL A 92 2.19 -6.86 -7.69
CA VAL A 92 3.66 -6.93 -7.62
C VAL A 92 4.21 -7.36 -6.25
N ASP A 93 3.41 -7.13 -5.21
CA ASP A 93 3.65 -7.48 -3.80
C ASP A 93 3.19 -8.89 -3.44
N LYS A 94 2.56 -9.59 -4.38
CA LYS A 94 2.01 -10.94 -4.19
C LYS A 94 2.77 -11.97 -5.01
N VAL A 95 2.70 -13.21 -4.54
CA VAL A 95 3.05 -14.39 -5.32
C VAL A 95 1.85 -15.32 -5.37
N LEU A 96 1.70 -15.95 -6.52
CA LEU A 96 0.70 -16.97 -6.70
C LEU A 96 1.12 -18.23 -5.92
N ILE A 97 0.23 -18.72 -5.05
CA ILE A 97 0.46 -19.94 -4.25
C ILE A 97 -0.53 -21.05 -4.58
N SER A 98 -1.33 -20.84 -5.64
CA SER A 98 -2.31 -21.79 -6.16
C SER A 98 -2.37 -21.74 -7.67
N LYS A 99 -3.15 -22.62 -8.28
CA LYS A 99 -3.63 -22.41 -9.64
C LYS A 99 -4.60 -21.22 -9.69
N VAL A 100 -4.73 -20.60 -10.86
CA VAL A 100 -5.78 -19.60 -11.11
C VAL A 100 -6.97 -20.31 -11.73
N TYR A 101 -8.15 -20.11 -11.16
CA TYR A 101 -9.40 -20.63 -11.69
C TYR A 101 -10.27 -19.50 -12.20
N TYR A 102 -11.06 -19.78 -13.22
CA TYR A 102 -12.18 -18.93 -13.63
C TYR A 102 -13.48 -19.68 -13.33
N TYR A 103 -14.38 -19.04 -12.59
CA TYR A 103 -15.72 -19.55 -12.38
C TYR A 103 -16.75 -18.64 -13.02
N ALA A 104 -17.88 -19.20 -13.44
CA ALA A 104 -19.00 -18.44 -13.98
C ALA A 104 -20.34 -19.08 -13.64
N PHE A 105 -21.29 -18.26 -13.18
CA PHE A 105 -22.69 -18.57 -12.92
C PHE A 105 -23.55 -17.68 -13.84
N LEU A 106 -24.01 -18.20 -14.97
CA LEU A 106 -24.68 -17.44 -16.04
C LEU A 106 -26.15 -17.87 -16.24
N PRO A 107 -27.06 -17.01 -16.71
CA PRO A 107 -26.86 -15.59 -16.91
C PRO A 107 -26.96 -14.83 -15.58
N ALA A 108 -25.97 -13.98 -15.31
CA ALA A 108 -26.08 -12.98 -14.25
C ALA A 108 -26.24 -11.62 -14.91
N ALA A 109 -27.44 -11.04 -14.84
CA ALA A 109 -27.77 -9.77 -15.51
C ALA A 109 -26.78 -8.63 -15.17
N GLU A 110 -26.16 -8.67 -13.98
CA GLU A 110 -25.20 -7.66 -13.50
C GLU A 110 -23.88 -8.26 -13.00
N ASN A 111 -23.53 -9.50 -13.39
CA ASN A 111 -22.38 -10.25 -12.83
C ASN A 111 -22.37 -10.29 -11.27
N ARG A 112 -23.57 -10.32 -10.69
CA ARG A 112 -23.78 -10.35 -9.23
C ARG A 112 -24.86 -11.36 -8.87
N LEU A 113 -24.64 -12.06 -7.78
CA LEU A 113 -25.57 -12.99 -7.16
C LEU A 113 -26.25 -12.34 -5.96
N ASP A 114 -27.50 -12.69 -5.73
CA ASP A 114 -28.31 -12.18 -4.62
C ASP A 114 -27.81 -12.70 -3.27
N SER A 115 -27.26 -13.91 -3.27
CA SER A 115 -26.61 -14.53 -2.12
C SER A 115 -25.13 -14.78 -2.41
N PRO A 116 -24.24 -14.55 -1.43
CA PRO A 116 -22.82 -14.81 -1.61
C PRO A 116 -22.53 -16.31 -1.71
N LEU A 117 -21.56 -16.64 -2.54
CA LEU A 117 -20.93 -17.95 -2.65
C LEU A 117 -19.86 -18.09 -1.57
N ALA A 118 -19.78 -19.26 -0.93
CA ALA A 118 -18.68 -19.59 -0.05
C ALA A 118 -17.53 -20.20 -0.86
N LEU A 119 -16.35 -19.59 -0.78
CA LEU A 119 -15.11 -20.10 -1.36
C LEU A 119 -14.32 -20.78 -0.26
N THR A 120 -13.78 -21.96 -0.54
CA THR A 120 -12.84 -22.65 0.34
C THR A 120 -11.69 -23.17 -0.51
N ALA A 121 -10.46 -22.83 -0.17
CA ALA A 121 -9.32 -23.11 -1.03
C ALA A 121 -8.11 -23.59 -0.22
N SER A 122 -7.44 -24.63 -0.73
CA SER A 122 -6.29 -25.26 -0.07
C SER A 122 -4.99 -24.57 -0.47
N TYR A 123 -4.04 -24.42 0.45
CA TYR A 123 -2.73 -23.83 0.18
C TYR A 123 -1.57 -24.80 0.57
N PRO A 124 -0.34 -24.62 0.03
CA PRO A 124 0.80 -25.49 0.33
C PRO A 124 1.12 -25.56 1.82
N GLN A 125 1.49 -26.75 2.33
CA GLN A 125 1.73 -26.92 3.78
C GLN A 125 2.91 -26.09 4.31
N ASP A 126 3.89 -25.84 3.45
CA ASP A 126 5.10 -25.04 3.68
C ASP A 126 4.88 -23.54 3.44
N GLU A 127 3.65 -23.11 3.13
CA GLU A 127 3.33 -21.69 2.92
C GLU A 127 3.07 -20.96 4.25
N GLU A 128 4.16 -20.44 4.80
CA GLU A 128 4.18 -19.69 6.06
C GLU A 128 3.83 -18.19 5.89
N ARG A 129 3.86 -17.67 4.65
CA ARG A 129 3.61 -16.25 4.38
C ARG A 129 2.12 -15.91 4.56
N PHE A 130 1.84 -14.62 4.68
CA PHE A 130 0.46 -14.14 4.78
C PHE A 130 -0.29 -14.41 3.48
N LYS A 131 -1.39 -15.14 3.57
CA LYS A 131 -2.09 -15.77 2.46
C LYS A 131 -3.55 -15.36 2.44
N GLU A 132 -4.05 -15.03 1.26
CA GLU A 132 -5.40 -14.53 1.06
C GLU A 132 -6.02 -15.11 -0.21
N ILE A 133 -7.34 -15.10 -0.29
CA ILE A 133 -8.08 -15.41 -1.52
C ILE A 133 -8.35 -14.09 -2.25
N PHE A 134 -8.01 -14.05 -3.53
CA PHE A 134 -8.27 -12.91 -4.40
C PHE A 134 -9.26 -13.28 -5.50
N VAL A 135 -10.11 -12.33 -5.86
CA VAL A 135 -10.93 -12.37 -7.08
C VAL A 135 -10.59 -11.20 -7.99
N PHE A 136 -10.61 -11.41 -9.30
CA PHE A 136 -10.36 -10.34 -10.26
C PHE A 136 -11.62 -9.50 -10.52
N ASP A 137 -11.48 -8.21 -10.31
CA ASP A 137 -12.50 -7.21 -10.61
C ASP A 137 -12.32 -6.71 -12.04
N GLU A 138 -13.03 -7.32 -12.99
CA GLU A 138 -12.98 -6.94 -14.41
C GLU A 138 -13.25 -5.45 -14.67
N PRO A 139 -14.31 -4.82 -14.11
CA PRO A 139 -14.53 -3.38 -14.24
C PRO A 139 -13.35 -2.49 -13.82
N THR A 140 -12.63 -2.84 -12.75
CA THR A 140 -11.51 -2.02 -12.25
C THR A 140 -10.15 -2.50 -12.77
N GLY A 141 -10.09 -3.68 -13.39
CA GLY A 141 -8.86 -4.30 -13.87
C GLY A 141 -7.92 -4.74 -12.74
N THR A 142 -8.43 -5.00 -11.53
CA THR A 142 -7.60 -5.25 -10.35
C THR A 142 -7.98 -6.52 -9.59
N TRP A 143 -7.00 -7.15 -8.96
CA TRP A 143 -7.26 -8.22 -8.00
C TRP A 143 -7.74 -7.64 -6.67
N ARG A 144 -8.85 -8.14 -6.16
CA ARG A 144 -9.45 -7.73 -4.89
C ARG A 144 -9.35 -8.87 -3.88
N HIS A 145 -8.79 -8.59 -2.71
CA HIS A 145 -8.77 -9.55 -1.60
C HIS A 145 -10.20 -9.79 -1.08
N LEU A 146 -10.47 -11.02 -0.67
CA LEU A 146 -11.70 -11.37 0.03
C LEU A 146 -11.38 -11.59 1.52
N THR A 147 -12.09 -10.88 2.39
CA THR A 147 -12.01 -11.09 3.83
C THR A 147 -12.56 -12.48 4.17
N GLY A 148 -11.83 -13.21 5.01
CA GLY A 148 -12.05 -14.63 5.19
C GLY A 148 -11.39 -15.22 6.43
N GLY A 149 -11.67 -16.49 6.70
CA GLY A 149 -11.05 -17.27 7.77
C GLY A 149 -9.90 -18.13 7.26
N ILE A 150 -8.90 -18.35 8.10
CA ILE A 150 -7.78 -19.26 7.85
C ILE A 150 -7.89 -20.44 8.83
N ASP A 151 -7.93 -21.65 8.31
CA ASP A 151 -7.79 -22.87 9.11
C ASP A 151 -6.41 -23.48 8.84
N THR A 152 -5.50 -23.27 9.79
CA THR A 152 -4.11 -23.73 9.71
C THR A 152 -3.96 -25.21 10.02
N THR A 153 -4.96 -25.87 10.60
CA THR A 153 -4.89 -27.30 10.92
C THR A 153 -5.09 -28.17 9.68
N ILE A 154 -5.84 -27.67 8.70
CA ILE A 154 -6.15 -28.37 7.44
C ILE A 154 -5.66 -27.62 6.20
N ASN A 155 -4.91 -26.54 6.39
CA ASN A 155 -4.38 -25.66 5.34
C ASN A 155 -5.41 -25.16 4.33
N LYS A 156 -6.51 -24.59 4.84
CA LYS A 156 -7.58 -24.00 4.03
C LYS A 156 -7.82 -22.54 4.35
N LEU A 157 -8.07 -21.76 3.30
CA LEU A 157 -8.64 -20.42 3.36
C LEU A 157 -10.14 -20.51 3.05
N SER A 158 -10.94 -19.69 3.71
CA SER A 158 -12.37 -19.59 3.44
C SER A 158 -12.77 -18.12 3.27
N ALA A 159 -13.59 -17.80 2.28
CA ALA A 159 -14.07 -16.45 2.04
C ALA A 159 -15.45 -16.47 1.38
N GLN A 160 -16.05 -15.29 1.19
CA GLN A 160 -17.32 -15.16 0.49
C GLN A 160 -17.24 -14.16 -0.65
N THR A 161 -17.96 -14.42 -1.73
CA THR A 161 -18.07 -13.51 -2.88
C THR A 161 -19.48 -13.50 -3.44
N ALA A 162 -20.00 -12.32 -3.78
CA ALA A 162 -21.27 -12.18 -4.50
C ALA A 162 -21.08 -12.08 -6.02
N ARG A 163 -19.84 -12.19 -6.54
CA ARG A 163 -19.59 -12.18 -7.98
C ARG A 163 -20.12 -13.45 -8.61
N ALA A 164 -20.79 -13.32 -9.75
CA ALA A 164 -21.30 -14.46 -10.49
C ALA A 164 -20.21 -15.09 -11.37
N SER A 165 -19.25 -14.31 -11.85
CA SER A 165 -18.08 -14.78 -12.59
C SER A 165 -16.84 -13.96 -12.29
N SER A 166 -15.71 -14.63 -12.13
CA SER A 166 -14.41 -14.00 -11.85
C SER A 166 -13.25 -15.00 -11.97
N PHE A 167 -12.05 -14.48 -12.22
CA PHE A 167 -10.83 -15.20 -11.82
C PHE A 167 -10.74 -15.26 -10.30
N VAL A 168 -10.23 -16.36 -9.77
CA VAL A 168 -9.96 -16.56 -8.35
C VAL A 168 -8.61 -17.27 -8.17
N ALA A 169 -7.85 -16.81 -7.19
CA ALA A 169 -6.54 -17.37 -6.87
C ALA A 169 -6.20 -17.14 -5.40
N MET A 170 -5.39 -18.02 -4.83
CA MET A 170 -4.74 -17.80 -3.54
C MET A 170 -3.39 -17.16 -3.82
N MET A 171 -3.13 -16.08 -3.10
CA MET A 171 -1.87 -15.39 -3.19
C MET A 171 -1.30 -15.21 -1.81
N ALA A 172 0.01 -15.40 -1.69
CA ALA A 172 0.75 -14.98 -0.52
C ALA A 172 1.37 -13.61 -0.76
N ASP A 173 1.64 -12.89 0.32
CA ASP A 173 2.64 -11.83 0.30
C ASP A 173 3.94 -12.41 -0.28
N LYS A 174 4.58 -11.68 -1.19
CA LYS A 174 5.91 -12.04 -1.71
C LYS A 174 6.98 -12.07 -0.61
N LEU A 175 6.63 -11.59 0.59
CA LEU A 175 7.49 -11.34 1.73
C LEU A 175 6.95 -12.11 2.95
N ASP A 176 7.80 -12.93 3.56
CA ASP A 176 7.45 -13.56 4.84
C ASP A 176 7.57 -12.54 5.99
N ARG A 177 6.44 -12.24 6.63
CA ARG A 177 6.36 -11.28 7.74
C ARG A 177 7.11 -11.76 8.99
N GLY A 178 7.25 -13.07 9.20
CA GLY A 178 7.90 -13.67 10.37
C GLY A 178 9.43 -13.63 10.30
N GLU A 179 10.00 -13.80 9.11
CA GLU A 179 11.46 -13.74 8.92
C GLU A 179 12.04 -12.32 8.87
N TYR A 180 11.18 -11.30 8.64
CA TYR A 180 11.66 -9.95 8.31
C TYR A 180 12.13 -9.09 9.49
N LEU A 181 11.74 -9.42 10.72
CA LEU A 181 12.13 -8.67 11.92
C LEU A 181 12.96 -9.55 12.86
N LYS A 182 14.21 -9.85 12.46
CA LYS A 182 15.21 -10.47 13.36
C LYS A 182 15.55 -9.61 14.59
N GLN A 183 15.11 -8.35 14.61
CA GLN A 183 15.39 -7.37 15.66
C GLN A 183 14.11 -6.68 16.11
N ASP A 184 14.01 -6.40 17.41
CA ASP A 184 12.92 -5.63 17.98
C ASP A 184 12.88 -4.20 17.42
N ILE A 185 11.84 -3.92 16.65
CA ILE A 185 11.54 -2.56 16.17
C ILE A 185 10.94 -1.76 17.33
N ASN A 186 11.57 -0.64 17.68
CA ASN A 186 11.21 0.19 18.83
C ASN A 186 10.09 1.19 18.51
N SER A 187 9.96 1.56 17.24
CA SER A 187 8.95 2.49 16.74
C SER A 187 7.55 1.88 16.87
N PRO A 188 6.64 2.47 17.67
CA PRO A 188 5.34 1.88 17.91
C PRO A 188 4.40 1.94 16.70
N SER A 189 4.65 2.85 15.75
CA SER A 189 3.99 2.84 14.44
C SER A 189 5.02 2.69 13.33
N ILE A 190 4.84 1.69 12.48
CA ILE A 190 5.65 1.44 11.29
C ILE A 190 4.76 1.16 10.08
N LEU A 191 5.26 1.52 8.91
CA LEU A 191 4.71 1.15 7.62
C LEU A 191 5.84 1.01 6.61
N VAL A 192 5.82 -0.06 5.84
CA VAL A 192 6.64 -0.30 4.65
C VAL A 192 5.67 -0.46 3.50
N ALA A 193 5.83 0.31 2.43
CA ALA A 193 5.03 0.18 1.23
C ALA A 193 5.90 0.15 -0.02
N ASP A 194 5.43 -0.53 -1.06
CA ASP A 194 5.96 -0.39 -2.40
C ASP A 194 5.80 1.06 -2.88
N ALA A 195 6.89 1.67 -3.36
CA ALA A 195 6.90 3.11 -3.65
C ALA A 195 6.08 3.47 -4.90
N GLY A 196 5.87 2.53 -5.82
CA GLY A 196 5.14 2.74 -7.08
C GLY A 196 3.63 2.57 -6.90
N SER A 197 3.22 1.40 -6.44
CA SER A 197 1.82 1.00 -6.25
C SER A 197 1.20 1.54 -4.96
N GLY A 198 2.00 1.74 -3.91
CA GLY A 198 1.51 2.05 -2.57
C GLY A 198 1.00 0.84 -1.80
N ALA A 199 1.16 -0.38 -2.32
CA ALA A 199 0.81 -1.60 -1.59
C ALA A 199 1.58 -1.66 -0.27
N ILE A 200 0.86 -1.88 0.83
CA ILE A 200 1.45 -2.01 2.17
C ILE A 200 2.06 -3.41 2.28
N LEU A 201 3.37 -3.45 2.51
CA LEU A 201 4.17 -4.68 2.60
C LEU A 201 4.34 -5.16 4.05
N LEU A 202 4.43 -4.22 4.98
CA LEU A 202 4.56 -4.48 6.42
C LEU A 202 4.02 -3.28 7.20
N GLU A 203 3.27 -3.53 8.26
CA GLU A 203 2.79 -2.48 9.14
C GLU A 203 2.59 -2.94 10.59
N ARG A 204 2.66 -1.99 11.51
CA ARG A 204 2.23 -2.16 12.90
C ARG A 204 1.81 -0.79 13.43
N GLY A 205 0.59 -0.68 13.94
CA GLY A 205 0.05 0.58 14.45
C GLY A 205 0.06 1.71 13.41
N SER A 206 0.04 1.39 12.12
CA SER A 206 0.16 2.33 11.00
C SER A 206 -1.00 3.33 10.91
N ASN A 207 -2.18 2.94 11.40
CA ASN A 207 -3.40 3.75 11.51
C ASN A 207 -3.50 4.58 12.82
N ILE A 208 -2.54 4.47 13.74
CA ILE A 208 -2.57 5.18 15.02
C ILE A 208 -2.13 6.63 14.82
N LYS A 209 -2.97 7.58 15.25
CA LYS A 209 -2.64 9.01 15.23
C LYS A 209 -1.51 9.33 16.22
N ARG A 210 -0.46 9.96 15.72
CA ARG A 210 0.69 10.42 16.54
C ARG A 210 1.10 11.83 16.12
N PRO A 211 1.66 12.63 17.04
CA PRO A 211 2.44 13.79 16.64
C PRO A 211 3.59 13.33 15.73
N ILE A 212 3.82 14.05 14.62
CA ILE A 212 4.80 13.62 13.61
C ILE A 212 6.07 14.48 13.57
N ALA A 213 6.18 15.44 14.48
CA ALA A 213 7.29 16.39 14.51
C ALA A 213 7.56 17.00 13.11
N SER A 214 8.84 17.16 12.76
CA SER A 214 9.29 17.80 11.51
C SER A 214 8.94 17.05 10.22
N LEU A 215 8.32 15.86 10.26
CA LEU A 215 7.70 15.27 9.07
C LEU A 215 6.64 16.22 8.48
N THR A 216 6.02 17.05 9.32
CA THR A 216 5.20 18.21 8.93
C THR A 216 5.76 19.00 7.75
N LYS A 217 7.08 19.19 7.69
CA LYS A 217 7.72 20.07 6.69
C LYS A 217 7.56 19.59 5.25
N LEU A 218 7.25 18.30 5.02
CA LEU A 218 6.84 17.84 3.69
C LEU A 218 5.50 18.48 3.29
N MET A 219 4.51 18.54 4.18
CA MET A 219 3.25 19.24 3.89
C MET A 219 3.48 20.75 3.68
N THR A 220 4.34 21.37 4.49
CA THR A 220 4.72 22.78 4.30
C THR A 220 5.29 23.04 2.92
N VAL A 221 6.18 22.16 2.46
CA VAL A 221 6.74 22.26 1.11
C VAL A 221 5.68 21.98 0.05
N ALA A 222 4.77 21.03 0.26
CA ALA A 222 3.69 20.74 -0.68
C ALA A 222 2.79 21.96 -0.90
N VAL A 223 2.38 22.66 0.17
CA VAL A 223 1.60 23.91 0.07
C VAL A 223 2.42 25.05 -0.53
N PHE A 224 3.71 25.15 -0.21
CA PHE A 224 4.59 26.13 -0.83
C PHE A 224 4.69 25.92 -2.34
N LEU A 225 4.79 24.68 -2.83
CA LEU A 225 4.89 24.38 -4.26
C LEU A 225 3.64 24.81 -5.02
N ASP A 226 2.45 24.64 -4.45
CA ASP A 226 1.18 25.13 -5.02
C ASP A 226 1.12 26.67 -5.08
N ASN A 227 1.88 27.36 -4.24
CA ASN A 227 1.85 28.83 -4.08
C ASN A 227 3.23 29.45 -4.30
N ASN A 228 4.06 28.81 -5.13
CA ASN A 228 5.47 29.17 -5.26
C ASN A 228 5.63 30.55 -5.91
N PRO A 229 6.15 31.56 -5.19
CA PRO A 229 6.28 32.92 -5.71
C PRO A 229 7.53 33.12 -6.61
N GLY A 230 8.16 32.02 -7.04
CA GLY A 230 9.41 31.99 -7.80
C GLY A 230 10.62 31.66 -6.91
N TRP A 231 11.52 30.81 -7.43
CA TRP A 231 12.67 30.25 -6.73
C TRP A 231 13.78 31.25 -6.37
N SER A 232 13.85 32.37 -7.10
CA SER A 232 14.86 33.41 -6.91
C SER A 232 14.39 34.54 -5.98
N LYS A 233 13.11 34.55 -5.57
CA LYS A 233 12.55 35.59 -4.70
C LYS A 233 13.31 35.62 -3.39
N LYS A 234 13.80 36.81 -3.02
CA LYS A 234 14.56 37.03 -1.78
C LYS A 234 13.61 37.41 -0.65
N ILE A 235 13.65 36.65 0.43
CA ILE A 235 12.85 36.84 1.63
C ILE A 235 13.76 37.32 2.74
N ALA A 236 13.43 38.48 3.32
CA ALA A 236 14.08 38.96 4.53
C ALA A 236 13.59 38.15 5.73
N MET A 237 14.52 37.60 6.51
CA MET A 237 14.22 36.89 7.76
C MET A 237 13.61 37.87 8.78
N GLN A 238 12.55 37.46 9.45
CA GLN A 238 11.84 38.24 10.46
C GLN A 238 12.05 37.65 11.86
N LYS A 239 11.85 38.47 12.89
CA LYS A 239 11.91 38.01 14.30
C LYS A 239 10.92 36.87 14.57
N SER A 240 9.74 36.90 13.93
CA SER A 240 8.71 35.86 14.02
C SER A 240 9.11 34.52 13.39
N ASP A 241 10.10 34.51 12.50
CA ASP A 241 10.62 33.27 11.91
C ASP A 241 11.59 32.57 12.88
N ASP A 242 12.30 33.30 13.74
CA ASP A 242 13.33 32.69 14.60
C ASP A 242 12.69 31.70 15.57
N THR A 243 13.11 30.44 15.48
CA THR A 243 12.44 29.32 16.14
C THR A 243 13.42 28.17 16.32
N ILE A 244 13.58 27.72 17.57
CA ILE A 244 14.50 26.66 18.02
C ILE A 244 13.76 25.31 18.10
N PRO A 245 14.45 24.15 18.26
CA PRO A 245 15.91 23.95 18.29
C PRO A 245 16.56 23.85 16.90
N ALA A 246 15.91 23.22 15.91
CA ALA A 246 16.50 23.05 14.58
C ALA A 246 16.33 24.34 13.76
N LYS A 247 17.42 25.08 13.52
CA LYS A 247 17.40 26.34 12.76
C LYS A 247 18.68 26.59 11.97
N ILE A 248 18.60 27.47 10.97
CA ILE A 248 19.78 28.11 10.38
C ILE A 248 20.14 29.37 11.17
N TYR A 249 21.43 29.61 11.40
CA TYR A 249 21.90 30.75 12.19
C TYR A 249 22.03 32.01 11.32
N VAL A 250 20.94 32.79 11.30
CA VAL A 250 20.77 34.00 10.47
C VAL A 250 20.24 35.15 11.34
N LYS A 251 20.44 36.38 10.89
CA LYS A 251 19.97 37.60 11.57
C LYS A 251 18.68 38.09 10.95
N VAL A 252 17.87 38.82 11.73
CA VAL A 252 16.72 39.57 11.19
C VAL A 252 17.22 40.51 10.09
N GLY A 253 16.50 40.54 8.97
CA GLY A 253 16.86 41.32 7.79
C GLY A 253 17.78 40.61 6.78
N ASP A 254 18.40 39.48 7.14
CA ASP A 254 19.16 38.66 6.17
C ASP A 254 18.21 38.21 5.04
N LYS A 255 18.61 38.41 3.79
CA LYS A 255 17.81 38.07 2.62
C LYS A 255 18.25 36.71 2.05
N ILE A 256 17.32 35.76 2.00
CA ILE A 256 17.56 34.38 1.56
C ILE A 256 16.62 34.05 0.40
N SER A 257 17.08 33.30 -0.61
CA SER A 257 16.19 32.90 -1.71
C SER A 257 15.16 31.87 -1.24
N THR A 258 13.98 31.83 -1.84
CA THR A 258 12.98 30.78 -1.58
C THR A 258 13.53 29.38 -1.88
N ARG A 259 14.41 29.24 -2.88
CA ARG A 259 15.16 27.99 -3.14
C ARG A 259 16.02 27.59 -1.94
N ASP A 260 16.83 28.51 -1.43
CA ASP A 260 17.66 28.24 -0.26
C ASP A 260 16.84 27.92 1.00
N LEU A 261 15.71 28.62 1.21
CA LEU A 261 14.78 28.34 2.29
C LEU A 261 14.14 26.95 2.15
N PHE A 262 13.81 26.52 0.92
CA PHE A 262 13.29 25.20 0.64
C PHE A 262 14.31 24.09 0.99
N PHE A 263 15.56 24.23 0.55
CA PHE A 263 16.63 23.30 0.92
C PHE A 263 16.90 23.30 2.43
N ALA A 264 16.95 24.47 3.07
CA ALA A 264 17.11 24.58 4.52
C ALA A 264 15.93 23.99 5.31
N THR A 265 14.71 24.04 4.76
CA THR A 265 13.52 23.44 5.35
C THR A 265 13.62 21.91 5.36
N LEU A 266 14.16 21.29 4.31
CA LEU A 266 14.16 19.84 4.15
C LEU A 266 15.43 19.16 4.67
N ALA A 267 16.61 19.63 4.28
CA ALA A 267 17.88 18.95 4.59
C ALA A 267 18.24 19.03 6.10
N PRO A 268 18.54 20.21 6.67
CA PRO A 268 18.81 20.33 8.11
C PRO A 268 17.53 20.45 8.95
N SER A 269 16.34 20.42 8.33
CA SER A 269 15.04 20.53 9.01
C SER A 269 14.82 21.85 9.76
N ALA A 270 15.29 22.98 9.21
CA ALA A 270 15.28 24.27 9.90
C ALA A 270 13.85 24.86 10.05
N ASN A 271 13.44 25.13 11.28
CA ASN A 271 12.13 25.68 11.64
C ASN A 271 11.95 27.12 11.16
N ASN A 272 12.98 27.96 11.33
CA ASN A 272 12.93 29.34 10.85
C ASN A 272 12.89 29.42 9.32
N ALA A 273 13.56 28.52 8.62
CA ALA A 273 13.44 28.40 7.17
C ALA A 273 12.02 27.98 6.76
N ALA A 274 11.40 27.02 7.46
CA ALA A 274 10.04 26.58 7.16
C ALA A 274 9.00 27.70 7.35
N LYS A 275 9.12 28.50 8.43
CA LYS A 275 8.26 29.68 8.64
C LYS A 275 8.45 30.74 7.57
N ALA A 276 9.71 31.07 7.24
CA ALA A 276 10.01 32.04 6.18
C ALA A 276 9.55 31.54 4.80
N LEU A 277 9.67 30.24 4.52
CA LEU A 277 9.20 29.62 3.29
C LEU A 277 7.67 29.69 3.19
N ALA A 278 6.94 29.35 4.26
CA ALA A 278 5.50 29.47 4.31
C ALA A 278 5.05 30.93 4.08
N ARG A 279 5.67 31.88 4.78
CA ARG A 279 5.41 33.33 4.62
C ARG A 279 5.72 33.85 3.22
N SER A 280 6.68 33.25 2.52
CA SER A 280 7.09 33.68 1.18
C SER A 280 5.99 33.60 0.13
N THR A 281 5.03 32.68 0.35
CA THR A 281 3.84 32.47 -0.49
C THR A 281 2.90 33.68 -0.53
N GLY A 282 3.00 34.59 0.45
CA GLY A 282 2.07 35.70 0.61
C GLY A 282 0.79 35.34 1.38
N LEU A 283 0.58 34.06 1.71
CA LEU A 283 -0.53 33.63 2.54
C LEU A 283 -0.34 34.05 4.00
N ALA A 284 -1.41 34.52 4.64
CA ALA A 284 -1.43 34.70 6.09
C ALA A 284 -1.24 33.34 6.79
N SER A 285 -0.62 33.34 7.98
CA SER A 285 -0.29 32.10 8.71
C SER A 285 -1.48 31.16 8.89
N ARG A 286 -2.66 31.69 9.28
CA ARG A 286 -3.89 30.90 9.42
C ARG A 286 -4.35 30.30 8.08
N THR A 287 -4.24 31.06 6.99
CA THR A 287 -4.58 30.60 5.63
C THR A 287 -3.60 29.52 5.16
N PHE A 288 -2.31 29.66 5.44
CA PHE A 288 -1.32 28.65 5.10
C PHE A 288 -1.64 27.30 5.78
N VAL A 289 -1.97 27.34 7.09
CA VAL A 289 -2.39 26.13 7.84
C VAL A 289 -3.72 25.57 7.30
N ALA A 290 -4.65 26.42 6.88
CA ALA A 290 -5.88 25.96 6.22
C ALA A 290 -5.58 25.23 4.90
N GLU A 291 -4.67 25.74 4.08
CA GLU A 291 -4.23 25.08 2.84
C GLU A 291 -3.49 23.75 3.12
N MET A 292 -2.72 23.65 4.22
CA MET A 292 -2.12 22.37 4.65
C MET A 292 -3.19 21.30 4.92
N ASN A 293 -4.25 21.66 5.65
CA ASN A 293 -5.34 20.72 5.97
C ASN A 293 -6.23 20.43 4.75
N LYS A 294 -6.44 21.42 3.88
CA LYS A 294 -7.16 21.24 2.62
C LYS A 294 -6.42 20.28 1.69
N LYS A 295 -5.10 20.41 1.57
CA LYS A 295 -4.26 19.46 0.82
C LYS A 295 -4.29 18.07 1.46
N ALA A 296 -4.19 17.97 2.79
CA ALA A 296 -4.34 16.69 3.50
C ALA A 296 -5.66 15.99 3.13
N LYS A 297 -6.79 16.73 3.16
CA LYS A 297 -8.10 16.22 2.76
C LYS A 297 -8.14 15.78 1.29
N ALA A 298 -7.56 16.58 0.38
CA ALA A 298 -7.49 16.26 -1.05
C ALA A 298 -6.69 14.98 -1.33
N LEU A 299 -5.67 14.70 -0.52
CA LEU A 299 -4.88 13.46 -0.56
C LEU A 299 -5.55 12.28 0.18
N GLY A 300 -6.74 12.46 0.76
CA GLY A 300 -7.42 11.42 1.54
C GLY A 300 -6.78 11.13 2.89
N MET A 301 -6.03 12.08 3.46
CA MET A 301 -5.39 11.97 4.78
C MET A 301 -6.37 12.27 5.92
N VAL A 302 -7.40 11.43 6.09
CA VAL A 302 -8.55 11.67 6.98
C VAL A 302 -8.21 11.68 8.48
N ASN A 303 -7.06 11.13 8.84
CA ASN A 303 -6.53 11.05 10.19
C ASN A 303 -5.40 12.06 10.46
N THR A 304 -5.13 12.98 9.53
CA THR A 304 -4.10 14.01 9.66
C THR A 304 -4.68 15.38 9.98
N ARG A 305 -3.98 16.13 10.84
CA ARG A 305 -4.28 17.53 11.13
C ARG A 305 -2.99 18.32 11.35
N PHE A 306 -2.91 19.48 10.71
CA PHE A 306 -1.83 20.46 10.92
C PHE A 306 -2.35 21.70 11.62
N VAL A 307 -1.57 22.23 12.56
CA VAL A 307 -1.83 23.49 13.27
C VAL A 307 -0.75 24.53 13.01
N GLU A 308 0.42 24.13 12.51
CA GLU A 308 1.55 25.01 12.17
C GLU A 308 2.55 24.35 11.20
N PRO A 309 3.46 25.10 10.52
CA PRO A 309 4.24 24.59 9.38
C PRO A 309 5.58 23.91 9.73
N THR A 310 5.95 23.78 11.00
CA THR A 310 7.28 23.31 11.41
C THR A 310 7.28 21.90 11.99
N GLY A 311 6.19 21.48 12.65
CA GLY A 311 6.13 20.25 13.42
C GLY A 311 6.59 20.39 14.87
N LEU A 312 6.62 21.60 15.43
CA LEU A 312 6.89 21.81 16.85
C LEU A 312 5.66 21.54 17.71
N SER A 313 4.46 21.79 17.19
CA SER A 313 3.25 21.51 17.95
C SER A 313 2.96 20.01 17.98
N ALA A 314 2.67 19.48 19.16
CA ALA A 314 2.11 18.13 19.30
C ALA A 314 0.73 18.00 18.61
N GLY A 315 0.07 19.12 18.29
CA GLY A 315 -1.17 19.16 17.52
C GLY A 315 -0.99 18.87 16.02
N ASN A 316 0.25 18.84 15.51
CA ASN A 316 0.55 18.33 14.17
C ASN A 316 0.59 16.81 14.21
N VAL A 317 -0.53 16.18 13.89
CA VAL A 317 -0.74 14.74 14.01
C VAL A 317 -1.03 14.10 12.65
N SER A 318 -0.62 12.85 12.50
CA SER A 318 -0.92 12.01 11.34
C SER A 318 -0.85 10.54 11.74
N THR A 319 -1.21 9.66 10.82
CA THR A 319 -0.91 8.23 10.86
C THR A 319 0.21 7.92 9.86
N ALA A 320 0.82 6.73 9.93
CA ALA A 320 1.80 6.31 8.92
C ALA A 320 1.14 6.08 7.56
N GLU A 321 -0.09 5.54 7.53
CA GLU A 321 -0.88 5.36 6.30
C GLU A 321 -1.19 6.69 5.61
N ASP A 322 -1.62 7.70 6.36
CA ASP A 322 -1.90 9.01 5.77
C ASP A 322 -0.62 9.69 5.31
N TYR A 323 0.46 9.55 6.09
CA TYR A 323 1.74 10.12 5.73
C TYR A 323 2.34 9.47 4.46
N LEU A 324 2.04 8.18 4.20
CA LEU A 324 2.40 7.51 2.95
C LEU A 324 1.80 8.25 1.74
N LYS A 325 0.52 8.65 1.80
CA LYS A 325 -0.15 9.37 0.71
C LYS A 325 0.56 10.68 0.38
N LEU A 326 0.94 11.45 1.40
CA LEU A 326 1.75 12.66 1.24
C LEU A 326 3.13 12.37 0.63
N ALA A 327 3.80 11.32 1.11
CA ALA A 327 5.12 10.95 0.60
C ALA A 327 5.06 10.52 -0.87
N GLN A 328 4.07 9.69 -1.26
CA GLN A 328 3.86 9.25 -2.64
C GLN A 328 3.55 10.39 -3.59
N ASP A 329 2.74 11.36 -3.18
CA ASP A 329 2.43 12.54 -3.99
C ASP A 329 3.67 13.43 -4.15
N LEU A 330 4.26 13.85 -3.03
CA LEU A 330 5.28 14.88 -3.03
C LEU A 330 6.63 14.41 -3.58
N LEU A 331 6.99 13.14 -3.34
CA LEU A 331 8.28 12.59 -3.81
C LEU A 331 8.29 12.30 -5.32
N LYS A 332 7.20 12.51 -6.06
CA LYS A 332 7.23 12.58 -7.54
C LYS A 332 8.06 13.79 -8.02
N ASN A 333 8.15 14.85 -7.22
CA ASN A 333 8.90 16.06 -7.56
C ASN A 333 10.42 15.85 -7.37
N ASN A 334 11.19 15.97 -8.45
CA ASN A 334 12.66 15.79 -8.46
C ASN A 334 13.39 16.72 -7.48
N LEU A 335 12.92 17.96 -7.34
CA LEU A 335 13.55 18.95 -6.46
C LEU A 335 13.30 18.62 -4.99
N VAL A 336 12.13 18.08 -4.64
CA VAL A 336 11.87 17.56 -3.29
C VAL A 336 12.81 16.39 -3.01
N ARG A 337 12.90 15.41 -3.92
CA ARG A 337 13.84 14.28 -3.76
C ARG A 337 15.26 14.78 -3.52
N GLN A 338 15.76 15.69 -4.37
CA GLN A 338 17.07 16.31 -4.22
C GLN A 338 17.25 17.00 -2.86
N ALA A 339 16.31 17.85 -2.45
CA ALA A 339 16.42 18.59 -1.19
C ALA A 339 16.33 17.71 0.04
N THR A 340 15.65 16.57 -0.05
CA THR A 340 15.57 15.60 1.05
C THR A 340 16.80 14.68 1.14
N THR A 341 17.55 14.46 0.06
CA THR A 341 18.67 13.50 0.03
C THR A 341 20.05 14.13 -0.12
N ILE A 342 20.13 15.44 -0.40
CA ILE A 342 21.42 16.14 -0.49
C ILE A 342 22.14 16.12 0.86
N LYS A 343 23.39 15.62 0.88
CA LYS A 343 24.19 15.47 2.10
C LYS A 343 24.63 16.80 2.71
N LYS A 344 25.14 17.69 1.85
CA LYS A 344 25.60 19.04 2.20
C LYS A 344 25.04 20.04 1.21
N TYR A 345 24.53 21.16 1.71
CA TYR A 345 23.99 22.24 0.89
C TYR A 345 24.62 23.56 1.32
N GLN A 346 25.06 24.38 0.36
CA GLN A 346 25.61 25.70 0.66
C GLN A 346 24.55 26.77 0.39
N LEU A 347 23.93 27.26 1.47
CA LEU A 347 22.98 28.36 1.43
C LEU A 347 23.71 29.68 1.24
N THR A 348 23.14 30.59 0.42
CA THR A 348 23.66 31.95 0.24
C THR A 348 22.66 32.99 0.73
N LEU A 349 23.10 33.91 1.57
CA LEU A 349 22.30 35.03 2.07
C LEU A 349 22.98 36.37 1.81
N THR A 350 22.17 37.42 1.74
CA THR A 350 22.64 38.80 1.62
C THR A 350 22.37 39.56 2.92
N ARG A 351 23.43 40.18 3.48
CA ARG A 351 23.37 41.03 4.68
C ARG A 351 23.93 42.40 4.33
N GLY A 352 23.05 43.39 4.15
CA GLY A 352 23.43 44.69 3.58
C GLY A 352 24.04 44.50 2.18
N LYS A 353 25.29 44.92 1.99
CA LYS A 353 26.06 44.73 0.75
C LYS A 353 26.88 43.43 0.71
N LYS A 354 26.90 42.64 1.80
CA LYS A 354 27.72 41.43 1.92
C LYS A 354 26.95 40.18 1.50
N THR A 355 27.63 39.28 0.80
CA THR A 355 27.17 37.92 0.52
C THR A 355 27.81 36.96 1.52
N ILE A 356 27.00 36.17 2.23
CA ILE A 356 27.45 35.20 3.24
C ILE A 356 26.99 33.81 2.80
N LYS A 357 27.88 32.82 2.94
CA LYS A 357 27.61 31.40 2.65
C LYS A 357 27.52 30.62 3.95
N LEU A 358 26.51 29.76 4.09
CA LEU A 358 26.32 28.87 5.23
C LEU A 358 26.29 27.42 4.73
N ALA A 359 27.14 26.57 5.29
CA ALA A 359 27.10 25.13 5.02
C ALA A 359 26.02 24.48 5.89
N LEU A 360 25.12 23.74 5.25
CA LEU A 360 24.05 22.99 5.89
C LEU A 360 24.30 21.50 5.69
N THR A 361 24.14 20.72 6.74
CA THR A 361 24.25 19.26 6.69
C THR A 361 22.87 18.64 6.82
N ASN A 362 22.61 17.59 6.06
CA ASN A 362 21.35 16.86 6.18
C ASN A 362 21.22 16.22 7.57
N SER A 363 20.01 16.26 8.11
CA SER A 363 19.68 15.63 9.39
C SER A 363 19.57 14.10 9.30
N ASN A 364 19.40 13.55 8.09
CA ASN A 364 19.35 12.11 7.87
C ASN A 364 20.76 11.49 7.96
N LYS A 365 20.97 10.62 8.96
CA LYS A 365 22.27 9.96 9.22
C LYS A 365 22.51 8.71 8.37
N ILE A 366 21.49 8.22 7.66
CA ILE A 366 21.57 6.98 6.86
C ILE A 366 21.52 7.27 5.35
N LEU A 367 21.95 8.45 4.91
CA LEU A 367 22.11 8.76 3.48
C LEU A 367 23.19 7.91 2.80
N ASP A 368 24.14 7.38 3.59
CA ASP A 368 25.19 6.43 3.16
C ASP A 368 24.76 4.97 3.34
N SER A 369 23.46 4.69 3.17
CA SER A 369 22.90 3.33 3.19
C SER A 369 23.43 2.48 2.02
N PRO A 370 23.51 1.14 2.16
CA PRO A 370 23.72 0.25 1.00
C PRO A 370 22.62 0.37 -0.06
N PHE A 371 21.45 0.90 0.32
CA PHE A 371 20.36 1.23 -0.58
C PHE A 371 20.46 2.67 -1.06
N THR A 372 20.04 2.92 -2.31
CA THR A 372 19.99 4.29 -2.82
C THR A 372 18.80 5.02 -2.20
N ILE A 373 19.06 5.97 -1.31
CA ILE A 373 18.01 6.81 -0.72
C ILE A 373 17.55 7.85 -1.75
N THR A 374 16.27 7.82 -2.12
CA THR A 374 15.65 8.70 -3.12
C THR A 374 14.69 9.73 -2.50
N GLY A 375 14.37 9.60 -1.21
CA GLY A 375 13.62 10.60 -0.45
C GLY A 375 13.80 10.41 1.05
N SER A 376 13.75 11.49 1.84
CA SER A 376 13.79 11.37 3.31
C SER A 376 13.16 12.52 4.08
N LYS A 377 12.69 12.26 5.29
CA LYS A 377 12.45 13.31 6.28
C LYS A 377 12.55 12.79 7.70
N THR A 378 13.35 13.47 8.51
CA THR A 378 13.52 13.23 9.95
C THR A 378 12.58 14.09 10.78
N GLY A 379 12.24 13.64 11.99
CA GLY A 379 11.49 14.45 12.95
C GLY A 379 11.74 14.01 14.38
N TYR A 380 11.84 14.97 15.29
CA TYR A 380 11.89 14.71 16.72
C TYR A 380 11.29 15.88 17.50
N THR A 381 10.39 15.57 18.42
CA THR A 381 10.01 16.38 19.58
C THR A 381 9.84 15.42 20.76
N THR A 382 9.80 15.94 21.98
CA THR A 382 9.60 15.09 23.17
C THR A 382 8.28 14.33 23.06
N GLU A 383 7.23 15.00 22.57
CA GLU A 383 5.87 14.49 22.45
C GLU A 383 5.68 13.53 21.27
N ALA A 384 6.36 13.76 20.14
CA ALA A 384 6.27 12.89 18.96
C ALA A 384 7.16 11.66 19.06
N GLY A 385 8.16 11.66 19.95
CA GLY A 385 9.31 10.78 19.81
C GLY A 385 10.05 11.02 18.48
N ARG A 386 10.83 10.04 18.06
CA ARG A 386 11.60 10.10 16.81
C ARG A 386 10.79 9.50 15.68
N CYS A 387 10.59 10.31 14.66
CA CYS A 387 9.87 9.97 13.45
C CYS A 387 10.82 10.02 12.25
N LEU A 388 10.64 9.11 11.30
CA LEU A 388 11.46 9.04 10.11
C LEU A 388 10.63 8.53 8.93
N MET A 389 10.81 9.14 7.77
CA MET A 389 10.37 8.60 6.49
C MET A 389 11.56 8.48 5.57
N ILE A 390 11.70 7.35 4.90
CA ILE A 390 12.70 7.08 3.88
C ILE A 390 12.03 6.49 2.65
N ARG A 391 12.40 6.96 1.47
CA ARG A 391 12.18 6.29 0.20
C ARG A 391 13.53 5.79 -0.31
N ALA A 392 13.64 4.50 -0.62
CA ALA A 392 14.91 3.89 -0.99
C ALA A 392 14.72 2.78 -2.01
N LYS A 393 15.74 2.56 -2.83
CA LYS A 393 15.76 1.51 -3.86
C LYS A 393 16.99 0.62 -3.77
N ASN A 394 16.82 -0.65 -4.15
CA ASN A 394 17.91 -1.61 -4.32
C ASN A 394 18.52 -1.51 -5.73
N LYS A 395 19.47 -2.41 -6.04
CA LYS A 395 20.17 -2.47 -7.33
C LYS A 395 19.25 -2.88 -8.49
N ASP A 396 18.22 -3.67 -8.20
CA ASP A 396 17.23 -4.17 -9.18
C ASP A 396 16.05 -3.20 -9.38
N ASN A 397 16.20 -1.95 -8.90
CA ASN A 397 15.18 -0.89 -8.93
C ASN A 397 13.88 -1.21 -8.19
N ARG A 398 13.85 -2.20 -7.30
CA ARG A 398 12.78 -2.31 -6.30
C ARG A 398 12.89 -1.11 -5.37
N GLU A 399 11.78 -0.39 -5.19
CA GLU A 399 11.76 0.86 -4.42
C GLU A 399 10.63 0.85 -3.40
N VAL A 400 10.93 1.24 -2.17
CA VAL A 400 9.97 1.24 -1.07
C VAL A 400 9.94 2.59 -0.36
N ILE A 401 8.82 2.87 0.31
CA ILE A 401 8.69 3.95 1.29
C ILE A 401 8.52 3.29 2.67
N VAL A 402 9.39 3.65 3.60
CA VAL A 402 9.35 3.20 5.00
C VAL A 402 9.09 4.40 5.89
N ILE A 403 8.13 4.27 6.79
CA ILE A 403 7.71 5.29 7.76
C ILE A 403 7.77 4.67 9.14
N THR A 404 8.44 5.35 10.07
CA THR A 404 8.46 5.01 11.49
C THR A 404 8.07 6.23 12.31
N LEU A 405 7.16 6.06 13.28
CA LEU A 405 6.69 7.14 14.15
C LEU A 405 6.78 6.71 15.61
N GLY A 406 7.26 7.61 16.47
CA GLY A 406 7.14 7.45 17.93
C GLY A 406 8.29 6.75 18.65
N ALA A 407 9.46 6.54 18.04
CA ALA A 407 10.57 5.88 18.75
C ALA A 407 11.08 6.77 19.91
N THR A 408 11.03 6.24 21.14
CA THR A 408 11.34 7.02 22.37
C THR A 408 12.84 7.13 22.65
N ALA A 409 13.62 6.11 22.29
CA ALA A 409 15.06 6.06 22.56
C ALA A 409 15.91 6.67 21.43
N PRO A 410 16.98 7.44 21.75
CA PRO A 410 17.90 7.96 20.74
C PRO A 410 18.55 6.86 19.91
N GLY A 411 18.67 7.08 18.60
CA GLY A 411 19.33 6.16 17.69
C GLY A 411 18.44 5.05 17.16
N LYS A 412 17.41 4.64 17.91
CA LYS A 412 16.51 3.54 17.52
C LYS A 412 15.76 3.78 16.23
N GLN A 413 15.42 5.03 15.90
CA GLN A 413 14.81 5.35 14.60
C GLN A 413 15.72 5.00 13.40
N TRP A 414 17.05 5.01 13.59
CA TRP A 414 18.00 4.60 12.54
C TRP A 414 18.13 3.09 12.48
N THR A 415 18.24 2.42 13.62
CA THR A 415 18.31 0.96 13.70
C THR A 415 17.04 0.33 13.13
N ASP A 416 15.87 0.78 13.60
CA ASP A 416 14.57 0.34 13.10
C ASP A 416 14.45 0.54 11.59
N MET A 417 14.83 1.73 11.09
CA MET A 417 14.75 2.04 9.67
C MET A 417 15.70 1.18 8.82
N ASN A 418 16.92 0.96 9.27
CA ASN A 418 17.86 0.09 8.58
C ASN A 418 17.37 -1.36 8.55
N ALA A 419 16.81 -1.86 9.65
CA ALA A 419 16.22 -3.20 9.70
C ALA A 419 15.04 -3.33 8.72
N LEU A 420 14.13 -2.35 8.70
CA LEU A 420 12.96 -2.33 7.80
C LEU A 420 13.35 -2.18 6.32
N LEU A 421 14.39 -1.41 6.01
CA LEU A 421 14.93 -1.29 4.65
C LEU A 421 15.65 -2.56 4.22
N ALA A 422 16.52 -3.10 5.08
CA ALA A 422 17.19 -4.37 4.82
C ALA A 422 16.19 -5.48 4.60
N ALA A 423 15.12 -5.47 5.40
CA ALA A 423 13.98 -6.31 5.18
C ALA A 423 13.42 -6.09 3.75
N ALA A 424 12.82 -4.94 3.50
CA ALA A 424 12.06 -4.74 2.28
C ALA A 424 12.87 -4.79 0.97
N LEU A 425 14.19 -4.59 1.01
CA LEU A 425 15.03 -4.39 -0.17
C LEU A 425 16.15 -5.42 -0.39
N THR A 426 16.40 -6.31 0.57
CA THR A 426 17.35 -7.43 0.35
C THR A 426 16.59 -8.61 -0.25
N ASP A 427 17.12 -9.18 -1.33
CA ASP A 427 16.64 -10.46 -1.84
C ASP A 427 16.83 -11.56 -0.79
N SER A 428 15.83 -12.44 -0.65
CA SER A 428 15.85 -13.61 0.24
C SER A 428 17.03 -14.56 -0.03
N ALA A 429 17.77 -14.40 -1.13
CA ALA A 429 18.97 -15.19 -1.46
C ALA A 429 20.30 -14.60 -0.91
N GLY A 430 20.32 -13.41 -0.29
CA GLY A 430 21.57 -12.63 -0.14
C GLY A 430 21.97 -12.16 1.25
N TYR A 431 21.18 -12.34 2.32
CA TYR A 431 21.54 -11.80 3.64
C TYR A 431 22.44 -12.74 4.44
N LYS A 432 23.71 -12.87 4.03
CA LYS A 432 24.78 -13.23 4.97
C LYS A 432 25.07 -11.99 5.82
N LEU A 433 24.64 -12.01 7.08
CA LEU A 433 25.13 -11.07 8.09
C LEU A 433 26.65 -11.22 8.16
N ALA A 434 27.36 -10.14 7.86
CA ALA A 434 28.77 -10.02 8.20
C ALA A 434 28.89 -9.96 9.72
N ASN A 435 29.00 -11.14 10.33
CA ASN A 435 29.70 -11.36 11.59
C ASN A 435 30.80 -12.38 11.28
N GLU A 436 31.95 -11.87 10.85
CA GLU A 436 33.27 -12.43 11.16
C GLU A 436 34.17 -11.27 11.59
#